data_AF-A0A924XZ76-F1
#
_entry.id   AF-A0A924XZ76-F1
#
_cell.length_a   1.000
_cell.length_b   1.000
_cell.length_c   1.000
_cell.angle_alpha   90.00
_cell.angle_beta   90.00
_cell.angle_gamma   90.00
#
_symmetry.space_group_name_H-M   'P 1'
#
loop_
_entity.id
_entity.type
_entity.pdbx_description
1 polymer ?
#
loop_
_entity_poly.entity_id
_entity_poly.type
_entity_poly.pdbx_seq_one_letter_code
_entity_poly.pdbx_strand_id
1 'polypeptide(L)'
;MSRKNLSVPPLVTVPSLAARKGRSPVVMVTAYDAVQGRIVDGSGADAILVGDSVGMTTLGYDSTVPVTLDDMLRHTRAVARGQAARLADSESPEPFETERKGRCALLIADLPFGAYGADVAEGVRAGMRLVAEGGAQSVKLEGAGPVIRDSIRRLVDVGVPVMGHLGLTPQSIHRFGGFKAQGKSDAAGNALIEDAHALVEAGVWGIVLEMIPAVLARRITEAIPAITIGIGAGGDCDGQVQVFHDLVGLTWGPVFKHTRRYVETGATLAAALAEHVADVRSNRFPTGENGF
;
A
#
# COMPACT_ATOMS: atom_id res chain seq x y z
N MET A 1 -32.56 17.98 -20.38
CA MET A 1 -31.11 17.92 -20.71
C MET A 1 -30.54 16.68 -20.04
N SER A 2 -30.28 15.64 -20.84
CA SER A 2 -29.69 14.39 -20.36
C SER A 2 -28.27 14.68 -19.88
N ARG A 3 -27.96 14.35 -18.61
CA ARG A 3 -26.58 14.27 -18.15
C ARG A 3 -25.90 13.22 -19.04
N LYS A 4 -25.08 13.66 -19.99
CA LYS A 4 -24.19 12.76 -20.71
C LYS A 4 -23.50 11.90 -19.66
N ASN A 5 -23.66 10.58 -19.79
CA ASN A 5 -23.01 9.59 -18.94
C ASN A 5 -21.50 9.82 -19.00
N LEU A 6 -20.96 10.58 -18.06
CA LEU A 6 -19.57 10.44 -17.63
C LEU A 6 -19.51 9.02 -17.07
N SER A 7 -19.04 8.07 -17.87
CA SER A 7 -18.86 6.68 -17.43
C SER A 7 -17.71 6.66 -16.43
N VAL A 8 -18.03 6.92 -15.16
CA VAL A 8 -17.08 6.72 -14.07
C VAL A 8 -16.65 5.24 -14.12
N PRO A 9 -15.36 4.95 -14.28
CA PRO A 9 -14.81 3.61 -14.17
C PRO A 9 -15.40 2.82 -12.98
N PRO A 10 -15.89 1.58 -13.16
CA PRO A 10 -16.27 0.73 -12.02
C PRO A 10 -15.14 0.67 -10.99
N LEU A 11 -15.43 1.20 -9.81
CA LEU A 11 -14.49 1.29 -8.69
C LEU A 11 -14.28 -0.09 -8.07
N VAL A 12 -13.04 -0.45 -7.76
CA VAL A 12 -12.76 -1.58 -6.87
C VAL A 12 -13.16 -1.18 -5.44
N THR A 13 -13.97 -2.00 -4.79
CA THR A 13 -14.53 -1.72 -3.46
C THR A 13 -14.13 -2.77 -2.44
N VAL A 14 -14.17 -2.41 -1.16
CA VAL A 14 -13.92 -3.34 -0.05
C VAL A 14 -14.78 -4.61 -0.16
N PRO A 15 -16.12 -4.56 -0.35
CA PRO A 15 -16.91 -5.77 -0.53
C PRO A 15 -16.47 -6.62 -1.73
N SER A 16 -16.08 -5.98 -2.84
CA SER A 16 -15.62 -6.70 -4.03
C SER A 16 -14.29 -7.43 -3.82
N LEU A 17 -13.41 -6.91 -2.95
CA LEU A 17 -12.15 -7.58 -2.60
C LEU A 17 -12.36 -8.65 -1.54
N ALA A 18 -13.15 -8.36 -0.50
CA ALA A 18 -13.49 -9.34 0.54
C ALA A 18 -14.16 -10.60 -0.06
N ALA A 19 -15.03 -10.43 -1.07
CA ALA A 19 -15.69 -11.53 -1.77
C ALA A 19 -14.74 -12.44 -2.58
N ARG A 20 -13.47 -12.07 -2.75
CA ARG A 20 -12.46 -12.87 -3.48
C ARG A 20 -11.75 -13.89 -2.62
N LYS A 21 -11.99 -13.92 -1.30
CA LYS A 21 -11.42 -14.91 -0.38
C LYS A 21 -11.51 -16.32 -0.94
N GLY A 22 -10.38 -17.02 -1.05
CA GLY A 22 -10.27 -18.38 -1.57
C GLY A 22 -10.72 -18.58 -3.02
N ARG A 23 -11.00 -17.51 -3.78
CA ARG A 23 -11.52 -17.58 -5.16
C ARG A 23 -10.54 -17.04 -6.18
N SER A 24 -9.98 -15.86 -5.94
CA SER A 24 -9.06 -15.22 -6.87
C SER A 24 -8.09 -14.30 -6.14
N PRO A 25 -6.78 -14.31 -6.47
CA PRO A 25 -5.81 -13.48 -5.78
C PRO A 25 -6.12 -11.98 -5.87
N VAL A 26 -5.94 -11.27 -4.76
CA VAL A 26 -5.93 -9.80 -4.73
C VAL A 26 -4.51 -9.28 -4.96
N VAL A 27 -4.35 -8.34 -5.89
CA VAL A 27 -3.05 -7.71 -6.18
C VAL A 27 -3.01 -6.30 -5.60
N MET A 28 -2.13 -6.08 -4.62
CA MET A 28 -1.90 -4.78 -4.01
C MET A 28 -0.45 -4.31 -4.25
N VAL A 29 -0.27 -3.04 -4.58
CA VAL A 29 1.06 -2.44 -4.75
C VAL A 29 1.08 -1.08 -4.07
N THR A 30 2.21 -0.71 -3.46
CA THR A 30 2.30 0.63 -2.86
C THR A 30 2.42 1.73 -3.91
N ALA A 31 2.08 2.97 -3.57
CA ALA A 31 2.41 4.15 -4.37
C ALA A 31 2.46 5.37 -3.45
N TYR A 32 3.23 6.39 -3.84
CA TYR A 32 3.45 7.56 -2.98
C TYR A 32 3.25 8.90 -3.67
N ASP A 33 3.14 8.94 -5.00
CA ASP A 33 2.88 10.17 -5.75
C ASP A 33 1.87 9.96 -6.89
N ALA A 34 1.54 11.04 -7.60
CA ALA A 34 0.57 10.99 -8.68
C ALA A 34 1.05 10.16 -9.89
N VAL A 35 2.36 10.13 -10.16
CA VAL A 35 2.94 9.37 -11.28
C VAL A 35 2.88 7.88 -10.96
N GLN A 36 3.34 7.49 -9.77
CA GLN A 36 3.26 6.11 -9.31
C GLN A 36 1.82 5.65 -9.19
N GLY A 37 0.93 6.48 -8.61
CA GLY A 37 -0.50 6.18 -8.51
C GLY A 37 -1.11 5.88 -9.88
N ARG A 38 -0.78 6.67 -10.91
CA ARG A 38 -1.24 6.44 -12.28
C ARG A 38 -0.70 5.14 -12.88
N ILE A 39 0.59 4.89 -12.72
CA ILE A 39 1.26 3.68 -13.26
C ILE A 39 0.66 2.43 -12.61
N VAL A 40 0.52 2.42 -11.28
CA VAL A 40 -0.01 1.27 -10.54
C VAL A 40 -1.47 1.02 -10.89
N ASP A 41 -2.30 2.07 -10.93
CA ASP A 41 -3.71 1.96 -11.31
C ASP A 41 -3.86 1.43 -12.76
N GLY A 42 -3.08 2.01 -13.70
CA GLY A 42 -3.07 1.62 -15.11
C GLY A 42 -2.54 0.20 -15.37
N SER A 43 -1.65 -0.30 -14.49
CA SER A 43 -1.17 -1.69 -14.54
C SER A 43 -2.24 -2.73 -14.22
N GLY A 44 -3.37 -2.29 -13.66
CA GLY A 44 -4.46 -3.17 -13.31
C GLY A 44 -4.36 -3.77 -11.91
N ALA A 45 -3.61 -3.17 -10.99
CA ALA A 45 -3.66 -3.54 -9.57
C ALA A 45 -5.09 -3.42 -9.02
N ASP A 46 -5.45 -4.25 -8.04
CA ASP A 46 -6.77 -4.19 -7.41
C ASP A 46 -6.82 -3.15 -6.29
N ALA A 47 -5.70 -2.94 -5.59
CA ALA A 47 -5.58 -1.95 -4.52
C ALA A 47 -4.23 -1.23 -4.58
N ILE A 48 -4.23 0.03 -4.15
CA ILE A 48 -3.04 0.83 -3.94
C ILE A 48 -2.90 1.11 -2.44
N LEU A 49 -1.73 0.83 -1.88
CA LEU A 49 -1.41 1.16 -0.50
C LEU A 49 -0.48 2.38 -0.45
N VAL A 50 -0.96 3.50 0.07
CA VAL A 50 -0.07 4.56 0.56
C VAL A 50 0.40 4.15 1.93
N GLY A 51 1.54 3.45 1.96
CA GLY A 51 2.13 2.93 3.18
C GLY A 51 3.12 3.89 3.82
N ASP A 52 3.33 3.76 5.13
CA ASP A 52 4.37 4.50 5.87
C ASP A 52 5.80 4.13 5.43
N SER A 53 5.96 3.05 4.66
CA SER A 53 7.15 2.74 3.85
C SER A 53 7.62 3.89 2.96
N VAL A 54 6.79 4.91 2.72
CA VAL A 54 7.20 6.20 2.12
C VAL A 54 8.37 6.85 2.88
N GLY A 55 8.43 6.68 4.20
CA GLY A 55 9.49 7.20 5.05
C GLY A 55 10.86 6.74 4.57
N MET A 56 11.01 5.44 4.32
CA MET A 56 12.28 4.86 3.88
C MET A 56 12.50 5.01 2.38
N THR A 57 11.45 4.79 1.58
CA THR A 57 11.61 4.67 0.13
C THR A 57 11.63 6.01 -0.61
N THR A 58 11.06 7.06 -0.02
CA THR A 58 10.93 8.37 -0.67
C THR A 58 11.51 9.49 0.18
N LEU A 59 11.31 9.45 1.50
CA LEU A 59 11.77 10.52 2.40
C LEU A 59 13.18 10.29 2.96
N GLY A 60 13.74 9.09 2.77
CA GLY A 60 15.12 8.76 3.17
C GLY A 60 15.31 8.58 4.68
N TYR A 61 14.26 8.29 5.43
CA TYR A 61 14.35 7.90 6.84
C TYR A 61 14.89 6.48 6.99
N ASP A 62 15.58 6.22 8.11
CA ASP A 62 16.10 4.88 8.42
C ASP A 62 15.01 3.88 8.86
N SER A 63 13.81 4.37 9.17
CA SER A 63 12.64 3.56 9.54
C SER A 63 11.34 4.31 9.22
N THR A 64 10.19 3.66 9.41
CA THR A 64 8.87 4.30 9.22
C THR A 64 8.41 5.12 10.43
N VAL A 65 9.10 5.03 11.57
CA VAL A 65 8.75 5.72 12.83
C VAL A 65 8.66 7.26 12.69
N PRO A 66 9.52 7.95 11.92
CA PRO A 66 9.45 9.41 11.79
C PRO A 66 8.31 9.92 10.90
N VAL A 67 7.61 9.04 10.17
CA VAL A 67 6.53 9.45 9.26
C VAL A 67 5.38 10.04 10.05
N THR A 68 4.90 11.20 9.62
CA THR A 68 3.80 11.92 10.29
C THR A 68 2.47 11.70 9.58
N LEU A 69 1.36 12.02 10.25
CA LEU A 69 0.04 12.04 9.62
C LEU A 69 -0.04 13.02 8.44
N ASP A 70 0.69 14.14 8.49
CA ASP A 70 0.71 15.12 7.42
C ASP A 70 1.47 14.62 6.18
N ASP A 71 2.53 13.83 6.38
CA ASP A 71 3.20 13.11 5.29
C ASP A 71 2.23 12.14 4.61
N MET A 72 1.54 11.31 5.41
CA MET A 72 0.55 10.38 4.90
C MET A 72 -0.55 11.10 4.13
N LEU A 73 -1.12 12.18 4.69
CA LEU A 73 -2.13 12.99 4.00
C LEU A 73 -1.62 13.56 2.66
N ARG A 74 -0.39 14.08 2.62
CA ARG A 74 0.21 14.62 1.39
C ARG A 74 0.32 13.55 0.30
N HIS A 75 0.87 12.39 0.65
CA HIS A 75 1.10 11.29 -0.28
C HIS A 75 -0.23 10.63 -0.70
N THR A 76 -1.17 10.43 0.22
CA THR A 76 -2.52 9.93 -0.12
C THR A 76 -3.21 10.85 -1.12
N ARG A 77 -3.20 12.17 -0.90
CA ARG A 77 -3.78 13.13 -1.86
C ARG A 77 -3.11 13.07 -3.24
N ALA A 78 -1.78 12.90 -3.28
CA ALA A 78 -1.03 12.81 -4.53
C ALA A 78 -1.40 11.56 -5.33
N VAL A 79 -1.38 10.40 -4.69
CA VAL A 79 -1.77 9.12 -5.31
C VAL A 79 -3.23 9.16 -5.75
N ALA A 80 -4.12 9.67 -4.92
CA ALA A 80 -5.53 9.78 -5.24
C ALA A 80 -5.73 10.64 -6.51
N ARG A 81 -4.97 11.73 -6.70
CA ARG A 81 -5.04 12.53 -7.95
C ARG A 81 -4.49 11.79 -9.17
N GLY A 82 -3.56 10.85 -8.97
CA GLY A 82 -2.95 10.06 -10.05
C GLY A 82 -3.81 8.93 -10.60
N GLN A 83 -4.77 8.40 -9.81
CA GLN A 83 -5.62 7.29 -10.26
C GLN A 83 -6.45 7.67 -11.50
N ALA A 84 -6.45 6.79 -12.51
CA ALA A 84 -6.86 7.05 -13.88
C ALA A 84 -8.33 7.48 -14.01
N ALA A 85 -9.20 7.05 -13.08
CA ALA A 85 -10.60 7.44 -13.07
C ALA A 85 -10.86 8.94 -12.85
N ARG A 86 -9.86 9.70 -12.37
CA ARG A 86 -9.97 11.17 -12.21
C ARG A 86 -9.45 11.96 -13.42
N LEU A 87 -8.92 11.26 -14.42
CA LEU A 87 -8.28 11.87 -15.60
C LEU A 87 -9.01 11.50 -16.91
N ALA A 88 -10.22 10.93 -16.80
CA ALA A 88 -11.03 10.41 -17.91
C ALA A 88 -11.46 11.45 -18.98
N ASP A 89 -11.10 12.72 -18.82
CA ASP A 89 -11.31 13.79 -19.80
C ASP A 89 -10.08 14.04 -20.70
N SER A 90 -9.00 13.27 -20.54
CA SER A 90 -7.76 13.43 -21.32
C SER A 90 -7.83 12.61 -22.61
N GLU A 91 -7.87 13.28 -23.78
CA GLU A 91 -7.66 12.67 -25.11
C GLU A 91 -6.24 12.09 -25.30
N SER A 92 -5.39 12.14 -24.26
CA SER A 92 -4.03 11.61 -24.35
C SER A 92 -4.06 10.08 -24.40
N PRO A 93 -3.29 9.46 -25.30
CA PRO A 93 -3.14 8.01 -25.33
C PRO A 93 -2.51 7.56 -24.00
N GLU A 94 -3.33 6.98 -23.12
CA GLU A 94 -2.81 6.30 -21.93
C GLU A 94 -1.83 5.22 -22.41
N PRO A 95 -0.61 5.14 -21.86
CA PRO A 95 0.41 4.18 -22.31
C PRO A 95 0.05 2.73 -21.98
N PHE A 96 -1.11 2.50 -21.36
CA PHE A 96 -1.58 1.21 -20.88
C PHE A 96 -2.84 0.79 -21.66
N GLU A 97 -2.65 0.06 -22.77
CA GLU A 97 -3.72 -0.77 -23.36
C GLU A 97 -3.87 -2.05 -22.54
N THR A 98 -4.59 -1.98 -21.41
CA THR A 98 -4.91 -3.16 -20.61
C THR A 98 -6.40 -3.49 -20.72
N GLU A 99 -6.75 -4.78 -20.60
CA GLU A 99 -8.15 -5.26 -20.51
C GLU A 99 -8.93 -4.65 -19.32
N ARG A 100 -8.23 -3.97 -18.40
CA ARG A 100 -8.76 -3.27 -17.23
C ARG A 100 -8.99 -1.76 -17.45
N LYS A 101 -9.00 -1.30 -18.71
CA LYS A 101 -9.36 0.08 -19.06
C LYS A 101 -10.70 0.46 -18.41
N GLY A 102 -10.68 1.45 -17.52
CA GLY A 102 -11.87 1.91 -16.81
C GLY A 102 -12.19 1.16 -15.52
N ARG A 103 -11.21 0.74 -14.71
CA ARG A 103 -11.41 0.47 -13.26
C ARG A 103 -10.42 1.28 -12.42
N CYS A 104 -10.85 1.67 -11.23
CA CYS A 104 -10.01 2.39 -10.25
C CYS A 104 -9.70 1.45 -9.09
N ALA A 105 -8.42 1.23 -8.80
CA ALA A 105 -7.96 0.46 -7.67
C ALA A 105 -8.46 1.06 -6.34
N LEU A 106 -8.69 0.21 -5.34
CA LEU A 106 -9.06 0.65 -3.99
C LEU A 106 -7.86 1.36 -3.35
N LEU A 107 -8.01 2.62 -2.96
CA LEU A 107 -6.97 3.37 -2.27
C LEU A 107 -7.01 3.15 -0.75
N ILE A 108 -5.92 2.61 -0.21
CA ILE A 108 -5.73 2.34 1.22
C ILE A 108 -4.60 3.24 1.74
N ALA A 109 -4.77 3.83 2.92
CA ALA A 109 -3.73 4.64 3.56
C ALA A 109 -3.37 4.11 4.95
N ASP A 110 -2.08 4.07 5.26
CA ASP A 110 -1.60 3.75 6.60
C ASP A 110 -1.90 4.88 7.60
N LEU A 111 -2.28 4.50 8.82
CA LEU A 111 -2.05 5.36 9.96
C LEU A 111 -0.58 5.22 10.37
N PRO A 112 0.20 6.31 10.43
CA PRO A 112 1.59 6.24 10.80
C PRO A 112 1.76 6.09 12.32
N PHE A 113 2.96 5.70 12.74
CA PHE A 113 3.29 5.58 14.17
C PHE A 113 2.96 6.88 14.93
N GLY A 114 2.39 6.74 16.12
CA GLY A 114 2.00 7.88 16.96
C GLY A 114 0.70 8.57 16.55
N ALA A 115 0.11 8.27 15.38
CA ALA A 115 -1.22 8.76 15.01
C ALA A 115 -2.37 7.88 15.52
N TYR A 116 -2.04 6.78 16.22
CA TYR A 116 -2.98 5.83 16.83
C TYR A 116 -2.28 5.00 17.92
N GLY A 117 -3.07 4.29 18.72
CA GLY A 117 -2.57 3.32 19.72
C GLY A 117 -2.36 3.85 21.13
N ALA A 118 -2.21 5.17 21.32
CA ALA A 118 -2.22 5.80 22.63
C ALA A 118 -3.66 6.08 23.12
N ASP A 119 -4.49 6.64 22.24
CA ASP A 119 -5.90 6.97 22.49
C ASP A 119 -6.77 6.53 21.31
N VAL A 120 -7.98 6.04 21.61
CA VAL A 120 -8.96 5.60 20.60
C VAL A 120 -9.43 6.79 19.77
N ALA A 121 -9.71 7.93 20.40
CA ALA A 121 -10.27 9.08 19.69
C ALA A 121 -9.24 9.70 18.74
N GLU A 122 -7.95 9.67 19.08
CA GLU A 122 -6.86 10.06 18.18
C GLU A 122 -6.80 9.19 16.93
N GLY A 123 -6.77 7.86 17.08
CA GLY A 123 -6.76 6.94 15.95
C GLY A 123 -7.98 7.11 15.03
N VAL A 124 -9.15 7.33 15.62
CA VAL A 124 -10.39 7.59 14.86
C VAL A 124 -10.29 8.90 14.08
N ARG A 125 -9.84 10.00 14.71
CA ARG A 125 -9.65 11.28 14.01
C ARG A 125 -8.63 11.16 12.88
N ALA A 126 -7.50 10.50 13.10
CA ALA A 126 -6.48 10.29 12.07
C ALA A 126 -7.03 9.51 10.88
N GLY A 127 -7.74 8.39 11.12
CA GLY A 127 -8.36 7.61 10.06
C GLY A 127 -9.42 8.38 9.27
N MET A 128 -10.27 9.15 9.95
CA MET A 128 -11.26 10.02 9.29
C MET A 128 -10.59 11.09 8.41
N ARG A 129 -9.47 11.70 8.85
CA ARG A 129 -8.73 12.68 8.04
C ARG A 129 -8.13 12.05 6.79
N LEU A 130 -7.56 10.86 6.88
CA LEU A 130 -7.02 10.14 5.70
C LEU A 130 -8.09 9.84 4.65
N VAL A 131 -9.32 9.55 5.08
CA VAL A 131 -10.46 9.37 4.17
C VAL A 131 -10.95 10.72 3.64
N ALA A 132 -11.37 11.62 4.52
CA ALA A 132 -12.06 12.87 4.15
C ALA A 132 -11.14 13.87 3.44
N GLU A 133 -9.90 14.02 3.90
CA GLU A 133 -8.94 14.97 3.35
C GLU A 133 -7.92 14.30 2.42
N GLY A 134 -7.58 13.04 2.67
CA GLY A 134 -6.60 12.29 1.89
C GLY A 134 -7.20 11.69 0.61
N GLY A 135 -8.48 11.33 0.64
CA GLY A 135 -9.16 10.63 -0.44
C GLY A 135 -8.95 9.11 -0.41
N ALA A 136 -8.43 8.55 0.68
CA ALA A 136 -8.41 7.11 0.90
C ALA A 136 -9.84 6.55 1.05
N GLN A 137 -10.00 5.27 0.76
CA GLN A 137 -11.27 4.56 0.84
C GLN A 137 -11.27 3.49 1.94
N SER A 138 -10.10 3.19 2.49
CA SER A 138 -9.87 2.33 3.63
C SER A 138 -8.59 2.81 4.32
N VAL A 139 -8.46 2.49 5.60
CA VAL A 139 -7.21 2.72 6.33
C VAL A 139 -6.58 1.40 6.78
N LYS A 140 -5.26 1.40 7.06
CA LYS A 140 -4.53 0.27 7.62
C LYS A 140 -3.87 0.64 8.96
N LEU A 141 -3.99 -0.26 9.95
CA LEU A 141 -3.44 -0.11 11.31
C LEU A 141 -2.64 -1.36 11.68
N GLU A 142 -1.54 -1.19 12.41
CA GLU A 142 -0.68 -2.29 12.87
C GLU A 142 -1.01 -2.76 14.29
N GLY A 143 -0.93 -4.08 14.48
CA GLY A 143 -1.11 -4.74 15.77
C GLY A 143 -2.57 -5.05 16.14
N ALA A 144 -2.75 -5.76 17.25
CA ALA A 144 -4.05 -6.20 17.77
C ALA A 144 -4.28 -5.86 19.25
N GLY A 145 -3.51 -4.91 19.79
CA GLY A 145 -3.67 -4.45 21.18
C GLY A 145 -5.08 -3.91 21.47
N PRO A 146 -5.52 -3.86 22.75
CA PRO A 146 -6.87 -3.43 23.11
C PRO A 146 -7.28 -2.07 22.51
N VAL A 147 -6.42 -1.04 22.65
CA VAL A 147 -6.67 0.30 22.09
C VAL A 147 -6.78 0.27 20.57
N ILE A 148 -5.99 -0.58 19.90
CA ILE A 148 -6.06 -0.75 18.45
C ILE A 148 -7.41 -1.35 18.06
N ARG A 149 -7.83 -2.43 18.71
CA ARG A 149 -9.13 -3.07 18.45
C ARG A 149 -10.30 -2.12 18.69
N ASP A 150 -10.25 -1.30 19.74
CA ASP A 150 -11.29 -0.30 20.01
C ASP A 150 -11.29 0.83 18.98
N SER A 151 -10.11 1.24 18.49
CA SER A 151 -9.99 2.18 17.37
C SER A 151 -10.59 1.63 16.10
N ILE A 152 -10.33 0.35 15.78
CA ILE A 152 -10.89 -0.33 14.61
C ILE A 152 -12.42 -0.35 14.69
N ARG A 153 -13.00 -0.82 15.81
CA ARG A 153 -14.45 -0.83 16.02
C ARG A 153 -15.05 0.54 15.77
N ARG A 154 -14.44 1.57 16.37
CA ARG A 154 -14.97 2.93 16.26
C ARG A 154 -14.83 3.53 14.87
N LEU A 155 -13.75 3.22 14.15
CA LEU A 155 -13.56 3.59 12.74
C LEU A 155 -14.64 2.93 11.86
N VAL A 156 -14.88 1.64 12.05
CA VAL A 156 -15.92 0.89 11.33
C VAL A 156 -17.31 1.46 11.61
N ASP A 157 -17.63 1.78 12.87
CA ASP A 157 -18.91 2.40 13.27
C ASP A 157 -19.18 3.74 12.58
N VAL A 158 -18.13 4.53 12.30
CA VAL A 158 -18.25 5.81 11.57
C VAL A 158 -18.12 5.64 10.06
N GLY A 159 -18.11 4.40 9.56
CA GLY A 159 -18.12 4.08 8.14
C GLY A 159 -16.75 4.09 7.46
N VAL A 160 -15.65 4.05 8.22
CA VAL A 160 -14.29 3.93 7.68
C VAL A 160 -13.89 2.45 7.63
N PRO A 161 -13.72 1.84 6.44
CA PRO A 161 -13.23 0.47 6.34
C PRO A 161 -11.79 0.36 6.84
N VAL A 162 -11.49 -0.75 7.53
CA VAL A 162 -10.17 -0.97 8.12
C VAL A 162 -9.56 -2.28 7.67
N MET A 163 -8.30 -2.22 7.24
CA MET A 163 -7.42 -3.36 7.06
C MET A 163 -6.49 -3.47 8.29
N GLY A 164 -6.41 -4.66 8.89
CA GLY A 164 -5.44 -4.93 9.95
C GLY A 164 -4.05 -5.25 9.40
N HIS A 165 -3.03 -5.23 10.26
CA HIS A 165 -1.69 -5.67 9.93
C HIS A 165 -1.06 -6.44 11.10
N LEU A 166 -0.70 -7.71 10.86
CA LEU A 166 -0.06 -8.62 11.81
C LEU A 166 1.24 -9.21 11.24
N GLY A 167 2.01 -9.85 12.11
CA GLY A 167 3.34 -10.36 11.80
C GLY A 167 4.39 -9.34 12.18
N LEU A 168 5.35 -9.07 11.29
CA LEU A 168 6.25 -7.95 11.47
C LEU A 168 5.50 -6.65 11.21
N THR A 169 5.37 -5.82 12.24
CA THR A 169 4.77 -4.48 12.16
C THR A 169 5.90 -3.44 12.23
N PRO A 170 6.38 -2.88 11.10
CA PRO A 170 7.56 -2.01 11.06
C PRO A 170 7.53 -0.81 12.02
N GLN A 171 6.36 -0.31 12.41
CA GLN A 171 6.25 0.76 13.39
C GLN A 171 6.73 0.35 14.80
N SER A 172 6.81 -0.96 15.06
CA SER A 172 7.37 -1.56 16.27
C SER A 172 8.82 -2.03 16.10
N ILE A 173 9.56 -1.51 15.12
CA ILE A 173 10.93 -1.97 14.78
C ILE A 173 11.87 -2.02 15.99
N HIS A 174 11.79 -1.05 16.89
CA HIS A 174 12.61 -0.98 18.10
C HIS A 174 12.24 -2.04 19.14
N ARG A 175 10.98 -2.48 19.17
CA ARG A 175 10.53 -3.60 20.02
C ARG A 175 11.03 -4.94 19.47
N PHE A 176 11.09 -5.10 18.16
CA PHE A 176 11.59 -6.33 17.51
C PHE A 176 13.12 -6.37 17.40
N GLY A 177 13.78 -5.22 17.51
CA GLY A 177 15.22 -5.08 17.30
C GLY A 177 15.61 -5.39 15.86
N GLY A 178 14.84 -4.87 14.88
CA GLY A 178 15.08 -5.01 13.44
C GLY A 178 14.02 -5.82 12.69
N PHE A 179 14.16 -5.88 11.36
CA PHE A 179 13.25 -6.58 10.44
C PHE A 179 13.42 -8.10 10.54
N LYS A 180 12.78 -8.71 11.54
CA LYS A 180 12.87 -10.15 11.82
C LYS A 180 11.54 -10.82 11.55
N ALA A 181 11.59 -12.02 10.97
CA ALA A 181 10.39 -12.84 10.81
C ALA A 181 9.75 -13.19 12.17
N GLN A 182 8.42 -13.10 12.24
CA GLN A 182 7.61 -13.31 13.44
C GLN A 182 6.94 -14.69 13.45
N GLY A 183 6.36 -15.12 14.58
CA GLY A 183 5.59 -16.37 14.65
C GLY A 183 6.39 -17.66 14.47
N LYS A 184 7.68 -17.67 14.86
CA LYS A 184 8.58 -18.82 14.65
C LYS A 184 8.36 -20.00 15.61
N SER A 185 7.77 -19.76 16.78
CA SER A 185 7.42 -20.80 17.75
C SER A 185 5.91 -21.03 17.74
N ASP A 186 5.47 -22.21 18.19
CA ASP A 186 4.04 -22.53 18.28
C ASP A 186 3.27 -21.52 19.13
N ALA A 187 3.84 -21.11 20.27
CA ALA A 187 3.23 -20.10 21.13
C ALA A 187 3.06 -18.74 20.41
N ALA A 188 4.10 -18.28 19.70
CA ALA A 188 4.02 -17.03 18.94
C ALA A 188 3.09 -17.12 17.73
N GLY A 189 3.03 -18.29 17.08
CA GLY A 189 2.11 -18.56 15.98
C GLY A 189 0.66 -18.60 16.42
N ASN A 190 0.37 -19.25 17.55
CA ASN A 190 -0.99 -19.29 18.12
C ASN A 190 -1.44 -17.89 18.57
N ALA A 191 -0.55 -17.09 19.17
CA ALA A 191 -0.85 -15.69 19.50
C ALA A 191 -1.23 -14.86 18.25
N LEU A 192 -0.55 -15.05 17.12
CA LEU A 192 -0.91 -14.37 15.86
C LEU A 192 -2.27 -14.83 15.30
N ILE A 193 -2.64 -16.09 15.49
CA ILE A 193 -3.98 -16.59 15.10
C ILE A 193 -5.06 -15.95 15.99
N GLU A 194 -4.83 -15.89 17.30
CA GLU A 194 -5.73 -15.21 18.25
C GLU A 194 -5.88 -13.73 17.93
N ASP A 195 -4.78 -13.03 17.66
CA ASP A 195 -4.78 -11.64 17.21
C ASP A 195 -5.58 -11.46 15.91
N ALA A 196 -5.45 -12.38 14.96
CA ALA A 196 -6.18 -12.34 13.70
C ALA A 196 -7.70 -12.47 13.92
N HIS A 197 -8.14 -13.40 14.77
CA HIS A 197 -9.54 -13.50 15.18
C HIS A 197 -10.03 -12.23 15.87
N ALA A 198 -9.23 -11.67 16.78
CA ALA A 198 -9.58 -10.46 17.50
C ALA A 198 -9.71 -9.23 16.59
N LEU A 199 -8.92 -9.13 15.52
CA LEU A 199 -9.06 -8.09 14.51
C LEU A 199 -10.34 -8.27 13.67
N VAL A 200 -10.69 -9.52 13.33
CA VAL A 200 -11.97 -9.82 12.65
C VAL A 200 -13.15 -9.43 13.53
N GLU A 201 -13.14 -9.78 14.81
CA GLU A 201 -14.17 -9.36 15.78
C GLU A 201 -14.26 -7.83 15.92
N ALA A 202 -13.15 -7.12 15.74
CA ALA A 202 -13.13 -5.65 15.73
C ALA A 202 -13.70 -5.05 14.43
N GLY A 203 -13.83 -5.84 13.36
CA GLY A 203 -14.50 -5.44 12.11
C GLY A 203 -13.57 -5.19 10.92
N VAL A 204 -12.32 -5.68 10.93
CA VAL A 204 -11.45 -5.56 9.75
C VAL A 204 -12.00 -6.34 8.56
N TRP A 205 -11.88 -5.80 7.35
CA TRP A 205 -12.30 -6.50 6.13
C TRP A 205 -11.19 -7.38 5.53
N GLY A 206 -9.94 -7.11 5.90
CA GLY A 206 -8.75 -7.84 5.49
C GLY A 206 -7.60 -7.63 6.45
N ILE A 207 -6.59 -8.49 6.40
CA ILE A 207 -5.40 -8.43 7.26
C ILE A 207 -4.14 -8.62 6.41
N VAL A 208 -3.20 -7.68 6.49
CA VAL A 208 -1.84 -7.89 5.98
C VAL A 208 -1.10 -8.83 6.92
N LEU A 209 -0.43 -9.84 6.37
CA LEU A 209 0.46 -10.75 7.08
C LEU A 209 1.87 -10.54 6.55
N GLU A 210 2.75 -9.95 7.38
CA GLU A 210 4.11 -9.57 6.99
C GLU A 210 5.17 -10.44 7.67
N MET A 211 6.09 -10.97 6.87
CA MET A 211 7.27 -11.72 7.32
C MET A 211 6.97 -12.78 8.39
N ILE A 212 6.03 -13.69 8.09
CA ILE A 212 5.72 -14.87 8.92
C ILE A 212 5.95 -16.17 8.13
N PRO A 213 6.16 -17.33 8.80
CA PRO A 213 6.26 -18.61 8.12
C PRO A 213 5.05 -18.90 7.22
N ALA A 214 5.27 -19.39 6.00
CA ALA A 214 4.21 -19.66 5.04
C ALA A 214 3.13 -20.62 5.59
N VAL A 215 3.54 -21.64 6.34
CA VAL A 215 2.62 -22.58 6.99
C VAL A 215 1.71 -21.88 8.02
N LEU A 216 2.24 -20.89 8.75
CA LEU A 216 1.44 -20.10 9.68
C LEU A 216 0.48 -19.16 8.94
N ALA A 217 0.94 -18.50 7.88
CA ALA A 217 0.10 -17.64 7.05
C ALA A 217 -1.09 -18.39 6.46
N ARG A 218 -0.85 -19.61 5.95
CA ARG A 218 -1.90 -20.50 5.49
C ARG A 218 -2.91 -20.83 6.59
N ARG A 219 -2.43 -21.24 7.78
CA ARG A 219 -3.29 -21.53 8.94
C ARG A 219 -4.16 -20.33 9.32
N ILE A 220 -3.59 -19.12 9.37
CA ILE A 220 -4.36 -17.90 9.64
C ILE A 220 -5.41 -17.67 8.54
N THR A 221 -5.00 -17.77 7.27
CA THR A 221 -5.88 -17.55 6.10
C THR A 221 -7.09 -18.49 6.10
N GLU A 222 -6.89 -19.75 6.48
CA GLU A 222 -7.96 -20.75 6.59
C GLU A 222 -8.85 -20.54 7.83
N ALA A 223 -8.31 -19.96 8.91
CA ALA A 223 -9.01 -19.82 10.19
C ALA A 223 -9.95 -18.61 10.28
N ILE A 224 -9.70 -17.55 9.50
CA ILE A 224 -10.48 -16.30 9.60
C ILE A 224 -11.33 -16.01 8.36
N PRO A 225 -12.49 -15.35 8.49
CA PRO A 225 -13.34 -14.99 7.35
C PRO A 225 -12.87 -13.77 6.55
N ALA A 226 -12.01 -12.92 7.13
CA ALA A 226 -11.41 -11.80 6.40
C ALA A 226 -10.38 -12.29 5.39
N ILE A 227 -10.14 -11.51 4.32
CA ILE A 227 -9.06 -11.84 3.37
C ILE A 227 -7.69 -11.61 4.00
N THR A 228 -6.70 -12.41 3.64
CA THR A 228 -5.30 -12.17 4.02
C THR A 228 -4.48 -11.67 2.84
N ILE A 229 -3.64 -10.66 3.06
CA ILE A 229 -2.72 -10.13 2.05
C ILE A 229 -1.28 -10.37 2.53
N GLY A 230 -0.54 -11.20 1.80
CA GLY A 230 0.82 -11.58 2.20
C GLY A 230 1.89 -10.61 1.70
N ILE A 231 2.92 -10.41 2.52
CA ILE A 231 4.23 -9.88 2.10
C ILE A 231 5.33 -10.64 2.86
N GLY A 232 6.02 -11.53 2.14
CA GLY A 232 6.89 -12.54 2.76
C GLY A 232 6.17 -13.53 3.67
N ALA A 233 4.90 -13.80 3.39
CA ALA A 233 4.07 -14.78 4.10
C ALA A 233 3.74 -16.02 3.24
N GLY A 234 4.45 -16.24 2.13
CA GLY A 234 4.19 -17.33 1.19
C GLY A 234 3.01 -17.08 0.25
N GLY A 235 2.69 -18.09 -0.57
CA GLY A 235 1.68 -17.99 -1.63
C GLY A 235 0.24 -18.32 -1.21
N ASP A 236 0.03 -18.78 0.02
CA ASP A 236 -1.26 -19.29 0.51
C ASP A 236 -2.18 -18.20 1.11
N CYS A 237 -1.80 -16.93 1.03
CA CYS A 237 -2.69 -15.81 1.37
C CYS A 237 -3.70 -15.55 0.24
N ASP A 238 -4.83 -14.90 0.55
CA ASP A 238 -5.85 -14.51 -0.44
C ASP A 238 -5.36 -13.46 -1.46
N GLY A 239 -4.24 -12.81 -1.19
CA GLY A 239 -3.60 -11.86 -2.08
C GLY A 239 -2.17 -11.54 -1.66
N GLN A 240 -1.53 -10.61 -2.37
CA GLN A 240 -0.15 -10.20 -2.12
C GLN A 240 -0.01 -8.69 -2.18
N VAL A 241 0.88 -8.14 -1.36
CA VAL A 241 1.35 -6.75 -1.44
C VAL A 241 2.85 -6.69 -1.62
N GLN A 242 3.31 -5.74 -2.43
CA GLN A 242 4.73 -5.41 -2.58
C GLN A 242 4.94 -3.91 -2.64
N VAL A 243 6.13 -3.48 -2.20
CA VAL A 243 6.57 -2.08 -2.30
C VAL A 243 6.93 -1.76 -3.75
N PHE A 244 6.41 -0.66 -4.29
CA PHE A 244 6.66 -0.25 -5.68
C PHE A 244 8.16 -0.21 -6.02
N HIS A 245 8.94 0.50 -5.22
CA HIS A 245 10.39 0.67 -5.43
C HIS A 245 11.15 -0.66 -5.45
N ASP A 246 10.69 -1.62 -4.67
CA ASP A 246 11.23 -2.97 -4.61
C ASP A 246 10.94 -3.75 -5.90
N LEU A 247 9.73 -3.63 -6.45
CA LEU A 247 9.34 -4.29 -7.70
C LEU A 247 10.11 -3.74 -8.90
N VAL A 248 10.33 -2.43 -8.95
CA VAL A 248 10.92 -1.74 -10.11
C VAL A 248 12.41 -1.42 -9.97
N GLY A 249 13.08 -1.97 -8.95
CA GLY A 249 14.53 -1.81 -8.80
C GLY A 249 14.96 -0.35 -8.54
N LEU A 250 14.18 0.36 -7.73
CA LEU A 250 14.51 1.70 -7.22
C LEU A 250 14.98 1.68 -5.76
N THR A 251 14.88 0.53 -5.08
CA THR A 251 15.41 0.37 -3.71
C THR A 251 16.93 0.30 -3.70
N TRP A 252 17.55 1.20 -2.93
CA TRP A 252 19.01 1.27 -2.77
C TRP A 252 19.39 0.51 -1.49
N GLY A 253 20.17 -0.57 -1.63
CA GLY A 253 20.59 -1.41 -0.51
C GLY A 253 20.07 -2.86 -0.58
N PRO A 254 20.09 -3.59 0.56
CA PRO A 254 19.68 -4.99 0.61
C PRO A 254 18.21 -5.17 0.24
N VAL A 255 17.95 -6.07 -0.71
CA VAL A 255 16.59 -6.45 -1.11
C VAL A 255 16.08 -7.53 -0.17
N PHE A 256 14.86 -7.35 0.34
CA PHE A 256 14.22 -8.40 1.13
C PHE A 256 14.04 -9.67 0.30
N LYS A 257 14.30 -10.84 0.91
CA LYS A 257 14.24 -12.15 0.24
C LYS A 257 12.89 -12.44 -0.43
N HIS A 258 11.80 -11.88 0.10
CA HIS A 258 10.45 -12.07 -0.43
C HIS A 258 10.16 -11.25 -1.71
N THR A 259 11.06 -10.35 -2.10
CA THR A 259 10.85 -9.43 -3.21
C THR A 259 11.35 -10.03 -4.51
N ARG A 260 10.51 -9.98 -5.56
CA ARG A 260 10.93 -10.23 -6.94
C ARG A 260 11.04 -8.90 -7.68
N ARG A 261 12.23 -8.58 -8.16
CA ARG A 261 12.45 -7.44 -9.07
C ARG A 261 12.00 -7.80 -10.48
N TYR A 262 11.20 -6.93 -11.08
CA TYR A 262 10.72 -7.07 -12.45
C TYR A 262 11.52 -6.23 -13.44
N VAL A 263 12.19 -5.17 -12.96
CA VAL A 263 13.06 -4.29 -13.73
C VAL A 263 14.09 -3.64 -12.80
N GLU A 264 15.22 -3.20 -13.36
CA GLU A 264 16.28 -2.46 -12.66
C GLU A 264 16.26 -0.98 -13.05
N THR A 265 15.14 -0.29 -12.77
CA THR A 265 14.91 1.09 -13.24
C THR A 265 15.95 2.06 -12.70
N GLY A 266 16.44 1.87 -11.47
CA GLY A 266 17.46 2.74 -10.89
C GLY A 266 18.73 2.83 -11.75
N ALA A 267 19.20 1.68 -12.27
CA ALA A 267 20.37 1.63 -13.14
C ALA A 267 20.09 2.32 -14.50
N THR A 268 18.91 2.09 -15.07
CA THR A 268 18.50 2.73 -16.34
C THR A 268 18.43 4.25 -16.20
N LEU A 269 17.82 4.76 -15.12
CA LEU A 269 17.73 6.21 -14.87
C LEU A 269 19.12 6.82 -14.64
N ALA A 270 19.98 6.16 -13.86
CA ALA A 270 21.33 6.64 -13.60
C ALA A 270 22.15 6.76 -14.90
N ALA A 271 22.04 5.77 -15.80
CA ALA A 271 22.72 5.80 -17.09
C ALA A 271 22.23 6.95 -17.98
N ALA A 272 20.91 7.13 -18.11
CA ALA A 272 20.32 8.20 -18.93
C ALA A 272 20.70 9.60 -18.40
N LEU A 273 20.72 9.79 -17.08
CA LEU A 273 21.13 11.05 -16.48
C LEU A 273 22.63 11.31 -16.67
N ALA A 274 23.48 10.28 -16.58
CA ALA A 274 24.90 10.40 -16.84
C ALA A 274 25.20 10.79 -18.30
N GLU A 275 24.44 10.24 -19.25
CA GLU A 275 24.51 10.60 -20.67
C GLU A 275 24.14 12.08 -20.89
N HIS A 276 23.01 12.54 -20.35
CA HIS A 276 22.62 13.94 -20.43
C HIS A 276 23.68 14.88 -19.85
N VAL A 277 24.26 14.52 -18.69
CA VAL A 277 25.37 15.27 -18.09
C VAL A 277 26.58 15.33 -19.02
N ALA A 278 26.93 14.22 -19.70
CA ALA A 278 28.03 14.17 -20.64
C ALA A 278 27.76 15.03 -21.89
N ASP A 279 26.52 15.02 -22.40
CA ASP A 279 26.12 15.83 -23.55
C ASP A 279 26.20 17.33 -23.25
N VAL A 280 25.71 17.77 -22.09
CA VAL A 280 25.82 19.17 -21.66
C VAL A 280 27.29 19.58 -21.50
N ARG A 281 28.10 18.75 -20.82
CA ARG A 281 29.54 19.04 -20.60
C ARG A 281 30.35 19.11 -21.89
N SER A 282 29.91 18.44 -22.95
CA SER A 282 30.57 18.40 -24.26
C SER A 282 29.91 19.31 -25.29
N ASN A 283 28.96 20.16 -24.88
CA ASN A 283 28.18 21.05 -25.75
C ASN A 283 27.46 20.30 -26.90
N ARG A 284 27.09 19.03 -26.69
CA ARG A 284 26.21 18.29 -27.62
C ARG A 284 24.72 18.55 -27.37
N PHE A 285 24.38 19.03 -26.16
CA PHE A 285 23.04 19.49 -25.82
C PHE A 285 23.11 20.89 -25.18
N PRO A 286 22.18 21.81 -25.48
CA PRO A 286 21.11 21.69 -26.50
C PRO A 286 21.66 21.70 -27.93
N THR A 287 20.88 21.15 -28.87
CA THR A 287 21.12 21.31 -30.32
C THR A 287 20.27 22.46 -30.88
N GLY A 288 20.38 22.74 -32.19
CA GLY A 288 19.51 23.70 -32.87
C GLY A 288 18.01 23.35 -32.80
N GLU A 289 17.66 22.06 -32.70
CA GLU A 289 16.27 21.60 -32.52
C GLU A 289 15.69 21.94 -31.13
N ASN A 290 16.56 22.27 -30.17
CA ASN A 290 16.17 22.58 -28.80
C ASN A 290 16.22 24.09 -28.50
N GLY A 291 16.52 24.93 -29.50
CA GLY A 291 16.58 26.39 -29.40
C GLY A 291 15.32 27.08 -29.93
N PHE A 292 15.11 28.34 -29.53
CA PHE A 292 14.04 29.23 -30.01
C PHE A 292 14.63 30.45 -30.71
#